data_AF-A0A3M1BN68-F1
#
_entry.id   AF-A0A3M1BN68-F1
#
_cell.length_a   1.000
_cell.length_b   1.000
_cell.length_c   1.000
_cell.angle_alpha   90.00
_cell.angle_beta   90.00
_cell.angle_gamma   90.00
#
_symmetry.space_group_name_H-M   'P 1'
#
loop_
_entity.id
_entity.type
_entity.pdbx_description
1 polymer ?
#
loop_
_entity_poly.entity_id
_entity_poly.type
_entity_poly.pdbx_seq_one_letter_code
_entity_poly.pdbx_strand_id
1 'polypeptide(L)'
;GREYVGRLKNFRERPTSQGAHECVRPTGLRVPALRGKELDLYMLILNRTLASLASPAVVLKRRALLVPVYEKKKGEELRFTARGSELLFEGYLRIYPEELELSTLPYLSRGEFLKPKKITLEKRQTQPPQRYTEGALVKKLEELGIGRPSTYASVVKTLKERGYVMEEKGYLKPTDIAFEVLDFLQENFPRVADYSFTNHMEEGLDRVEEGQKDWRELVREFFSQVHSGL
;
A
#
# COMPACT_ATOMS: atom_id res chain seq x y z
N GLY A 1 -30.14 -1.50 -9.59
CA GLY A 1 -30.15 -1.06 -8.19
C GLY A 1 -29.82 -2.19 -7.22
N ARG A 2 -30.67 -3.22 -7.14
CA ARG A 2 -30.53 -4.34 -6.19
C ARG A 2 -29.21 -5.11 -6.34
N GLU A 3 -28.71 -5.23 -7.56
CA GLU A 3 -27.45 -5.90 -7.91
C GLU A 3 -26.21 -5.22 -7.32
N TYR A 4 -26.30 -3.95 -6.93
CA TYR A 4 -25.21 -3.20 -6.27
C TYR A 4 -25.21 -3.36 -4.74
N VAL A 5 -26.25 -3.96 -4.15
CA VAL A 5 -26.32 -4.17 -2.70
C VAL A 5 -25.43 -5.35 -2.32
N GLY A 6 -24.39 -5.08 -1.53
CA GLY A 6 -23.45 -6.10 -1.07
C GLY A 6 -23.99 -6.93 0.10
N ARG A 7 -23.12 -7.78 0.64
CA ARG A 7 -23.37 -8.56 1.86
C ARG A 7 -22.36 -8.17 2.92
N LEU A 8 -22.80 -8.13 4.18
CA LEU A 8 -21.92 -7.91 5.32
C LEU A 8 -20.85 -9.00 5.36
N LYS A 9 -19.59 -8.59 5.32
CA LYS A 9 -18.44 -9.51 5.39
C LYS A 9 -18.00 -9.59 6.84
N ASN A 10 -17.89 -10.79 7.38
CA ASN A 10 -17.25 -11.01 8.67
C ASN A 10 -15.74 -10.80 8.50
N PHE A 11 -15.18 -9.80 9.16
CA PHE A 11 -13.74 -9.55 9.15
C PHE A 11 -13.09 -10.19 10.38
N ARG A 12 -11.86 -10.71 10.21
CA ARG A 12 -11.07 -11.30 11.29
C ARG A 12 -10.17 -10.20 11.84
N GLU A 13 -10.31 -9.88 13.12
CA GLU A 13 -9.47 -8.86 13.79
C GLU A 13 -7.99 -9.21 13.68
N ARG A 14 -7.16 -8.20 13.43
CA ARG A 14 -5.70 -8.33 13.43
C ARG A 14 -5.16 -8.04 14.84
N PRO A 15 -4.01 -8.63 15.22
CA PRO A 15 -3.41 -8.39 16.54
C PRO A 15 -3.10 -6.92 16.82
N THR A 16 -2.82 -6.12 15.80
CA THR A 16 -2.51 -4.69 15.89
C THR A 16 -3.75 -3.78 15.84
N SER A 17 -4.95 -4.36 15.78
CA SER A 17 -6.19 -3.59 15.82
C SER A 17 -6.44 -3.20 17.26
N GLN A 18 -6.43 -1.90 17.56
CA GLN A 18 -6.98 -1.38 18.83
C GLN A 18 -8.47 -1.75 18.85
N GLY A 19 -8.79 -2.91 19.45
CA GLY A 19 -10.07 -3.63 19.34
C GLY A 19 -11.30 -2.90 19.89
N ALA A 20 -11.17 -1.62 20.24
CA ALA A 20 -12.23 -0.76 20.75
C ALA A 20 -12.67 0.35 19.76
N HIS A 21 -12.07 0.43 18.56
CA HIS A 21 -12.35 1.52 17.63
C HIS A 21 -12.97 1.03 16.32
N GLU A 22 -14.10 1.63 15.96
CA GLU A 22 -14.69 1.43 14.64
C GLU A 22 -13.86 2.10 13.55
N CYS A 23 -13.93 1.56 12.32
CA CYS A 23 -13.35 2.25 11.16
C CYS A 23 -13.94 3.65 11.00
N VAL A 24 -13.13 4.58 10.46
CA VAL A 24 -13.60 5.93 10.11
C VAL A 24 -14.71 5.83 9.07
N ARG A 25 -15.92 6.21 9.48
CA ARG A 25 -17.14 6.19 8.66
C ARG A 25 -18.04 7.38 9.03
N PRO A 26 -18.97 7.78 8.16
CA PRO A 26 -19.96 8.78 8.52
C PRO A 26 -20.85 8.26 9.66
N THR A 27 -21.22 9.17 10.57
CA THR A 27 -22.23 8.89 11.62
C THR A 27 -23.65 8.89 11.05
N GLY A 28 -23.86 9.50 9.88
CA GLY A 28 -25.10 9.47 9.13
C GLY A 28 -24.87 9.66 7.63
N LEU A 29 -25.85 9.30 6.81
CA LEU A 29 -25.74 9.40 5.34
C LEU A 29 -26.08 10.80 4.81
N ARG A 30 -26.76 11.63 5.61
CA ARG A 30 -27.08 13.01 5.23
C ARG A 30 -25.80 13.83 5.23
N VAL A 31 -25.43 14.35 4.06
CA VAL A 31 -24.28 15.24 3.93
C VAL A 31 -24.55 16.53 4.72
N PRO A 32 -23.71 16.88 5.71
CA PRO A 32 -23.84 18.13 6.44
C PRO A 32 -23.45 19.32 5.54
N ALA A 33 -23.76 20.55 5.97
CA ALA A 33 -23.47 21.78 5.21
C ALA A 33 -21.97 22.16 5.27
N LEU A 34 -21.10 21.26 4.80
CA LEU A 34 -19.65 21.44 4.71
C LEU A 34 -19.25 22.10 3.39
N ARG A 35 -18.04 22.69 3.34
CA ARG A 35 -17.49 23.33 2.13
C ARG A 35 -15.99 23.05 1.99
N GLY A 36 -15.47 23.16 0.77
CA GLY A 36 -14.05 22.99 0.48
C GLY A 36 -13.51 21.63 0.96
N LYS A 37 -12.30 21.64 1.53
CA LYS A 37 -11.58 20.41 1.93
C LYS A 37 -12.34 19.52 2.91
N GLU A 38 -13.17 20.10 3.78
CA GLU A 38 -13.98 19.32 4.73
C GLU A 38 -15.06 18.52 4.00
N LEU A 39 -15.71 19.13 3.01
CA LEU A 39 -16.68 18.44 2.17
C LEU A 39 -15.98 17.37 1.33
N ASP A 40 -14.81 17.66 0.75
CA ASP A 40 -14.05 16.70 -0.04
C ASP A 40 -13.66 15.47 0.80
N LEU A 41 -13.15 15.69 2.01
CA LEU A 41 -12.81 14.61 2.94
C LEU A 41 -14.05 13.82 3.38
N TYR A 42 -15.16 14.50 3.68
CA TYR A 42 -16.41 13.84 4.04
C TYR A 42 -16.93 12.97 2.90
N MET A 43 -16.92 13.48 1.67
CA MET A 43 -17.35 12.73 0.48
C MET A 43 -16.43 11.55 0.20
N LEU A 44 -15.12 11.67 0.43
CA LEU A 44 -14.18 10.56 0.34
C LEU A 44 -14.55 9.44 1.35
N ILE A 45 -14.75 9.81 2.61
CA ILE A 45 -15.13 8.87 3.69
C ILE A 45 -16.49 8.22 3.40
N LEU A 46 -17.48 9.01 2.95
CA LEU A 46 -18.81 8.53 2.60
C LEU A 46 -18.77 7.55 1.43
N ASN A 47 -18.13 7.92 0.32
CA ASN A 47 -18.04 7.07 -0.86
C ASN A 47 -17.28 5.78 -0.56
N ARG A 48 -16.21 5.85 0.24
CA ARG A 48 -15.46 4.66 0.68
C ARG A 48 -16.33 3.74 1.54
N THR A 49 -17.13 4.30 2.44
CA THR A 49 -18.07 3.56 3.29
C THR A 49 -19.17 2.89 2.47
N LEU A 50 -19.78 3.61 1.53
CA LEU A 50 -20.82 3.05 0.67
C LEU A 50 -20.27 1.97 -0.27
N ALA A 51 -19.07 2.18 -0.82
CA ALA A 51 -18.38 1.20 -1.65
C ALA A 51 -18.03 -0.09 -0.89
N SER A 52 -17.65 -0.02 0.38
CA SER A 52 -17.35 -1.20 1.19
C SER A 52 -18.57 -2.09 1.47
N LEU A 53 -19.77 -1.50 1.41
CA LEU A 53 -21.06 -2.18 1.55
C LEU A 53 -21.70 -2.58 0.21
N ALA A 54 -21.09 -2.20 -0.91
CA ALA A 54 -21.58 -2.50 -2.25
C ALA A 54 -21.11 -3.89 -2.74
N SER A 55 -21.77 -4.40 -3.78
CA SER A 55 -21.34 -5.61 -4.48
C SER A 55 -19.94 -5.41 -5.12
N PRO A 56 -19.12 -6.47 -5.19
CA PRO A 56 -17.82 -6.38 -5.86
C PRO A 56 -17.97 -6.12 -7.36
N ALA A 57 -16.96 -5.48 -7.96
CA ALA A 57 -16.81 -5.46 -9.40
C ALA A 57 -16.53 -6.87 -9.93
N VAL A 58 -17.04 -7.20 -11.12
CA VAL A 58 -16.78 -8.47 -11.81
C VAL A 58 -15.98 -8.19 -13.06
N VAL A 59 -14.78 -8.76 -13.13
CA VAL A 59 -13.88 -8.62 -14.28
C VAL A 59 -13.60 -10.00 -14.86
N LEU A 60 -13.86 -10.16 -16.15
CA LEU A 60 -13.47 -11.35 -16.91
C LEU A 60 -12.02 -11.23 -17.34
N LYS A 61 -11.17 -12.13 -16.83
CA LYS A 61 -9.76 -12.22 -17.25
C LYS A 61 -9.58 -13.34 -18.27
N ARG A 62 -8.99 -13.02 -19.41
CA ARG A 62 -8.62 -13.97 -20.47
C ARG A 62 -7.11 -14.07 -20.57
N ARG A 63 -6.60 -15.27 -20.80
CA ARG A 63 -5.18 -15.52 -21.06
C ARG A 63 -5.06 -16.44 -22.28
N ALA A 64 -4.28 -16.02 -23.26
CA ALA A 64 -3.93 -16.84 -24.41
C ALA A 64 -2.44 -17.15 -24.38
N LEU A 65 -2.10 -18.44 -24.49
CA LEU A 65 -0.73 -18.88 -24.70
C LEU A 65 -0.53 -19.05 -26.20
N LEU A 66 0.44 -18.33 -26.75
CA LEU A 66 0.77 -18.36 -28.17
C LEU A 66 2.13 -19.03 -28.33
N VAL A 67 2.17 -20.05 -29.18
CA VAL A 67 3.39 -20.77 -29.55
C VAL A 67 3.68 -20.42 -31.01
N PRO A 68 4.79 -19.72 -31.31
CA PRO A 68 5.15 -19.43 -32.68
C PRO A 68 5.52 -20.72 -33.42
N VAL A 69 5.26 -20.74 -34.73
CA VAL A 69 5.75 -21.79 -35.64
C VAL A 69 7.09 -21.32 -36.21
N TYR A 70 8.18 -22.00 -35.85
CA TYR A 70 9.55 -21.67 -36.25
C TYR A 70 10.43 -22.92 -36.27
N GLU A 71 11.56 -22.83 -36.97
CA GLU A 71 12.60 -23.85 -36.91
C GLU A 71 13.26 -23.82 -35.52
N LYS A 72 12.95 -24.83 -34.69
CA LYS A 72 13.47 -24.93 -33.34
C LYS A 72 14.93 -25.40 -33.35
N LYS A 73 15.81 -24.65 -32.68
CA LYS A 73 17.11 -25.19 -32.26
C LYS A 73 16.94 -25.99 -30.97
N LYS A 74 17.86 -26.93 -30.73
CA LYS A 74 17.81 -27.83 -29.57
C LYS A 74 17.83 -27.00 -28.28
N GLY A 75 16.76 -27.09 -27.48
CA GLY A 75 16.61 -26.34 -26.23
C GLY A 75 15.89 -25.00 -26.33
N GLU A 76 15.50 -24.54 -27.52
CA GLU A 76 14.77 -23.28 -27.68
C GLU A 76 13.25 -23.49 -27.70
N GLU A 77 12.56 -23.00 -26.66
CA GLU A 77 11.11 -22.92 -26.63
C GLU A 77 10.65 -21.47 -26.43
N LEU A 78 10.06 -20.89 -27.47
CA LEU A 78 9.45 -19.55 -27.41
C LEU A 78 7.97 -19.67 -27.06
N ARG A 79 7.53 -18.87 -26.09
CA ARG A 79 6.13 -18.76 -25.68
C ARG A 79 5.78 -17.31 -25.45
N PHE A 80 4.69 -16.86 -26.05
CA PHE A 80 4.12 -15.53 -25.77
C PHE A 80 2.85 -15.70 -24.95
N THR A 81 2.63 -14.78 -24.01
CA THR A 81 1.38 -14.72 -23.24
C THR A 81 0.67 -13.42 -23.57
N ALA A 82 -0.53 -13.52 -24.12
CA ALA A 82 -1.46 -12.41 -24.21
C ALA A 82 -2.42 -12.47 -23.02
N ARG A 83 -2.68 -11.33 -22.39
CA ARG A 83 -3.65 -11.19 -21.29
C ARG A 83 -4.68 -10.15 -21.69
N GLY A 84 -5.92 -10.39 -21.27
CA GLY A 84 -6.98 -9.43 -21.37
C GLY A 84 -7.88 -9.43 -20.15
N SER A 85 -8.53 -8.31 -19.94
CA SER A 85 -9.44 -7.98 -18.85
C SER A 85 -10.61 -7.19 -19.43
N GLU A 86 -11.82 -7.63 -19.12
CA GLU A 86 -13.07 -6.98 -19.53
C GLU A 86 -13.96 -6.81 -18.29
N LEU A 87 -14.44 -5.60 -18.04
CA LEU A 87 -15.33 -5.32 -16.91
C LEU A 87 -16.75 -5.79 -17.26
N LEU A 88 -17.23 -6.83 -16.58
CA LEU A 88 -18.58 -7.36 -16.76
C LEU A 88 -19.61 -6.65 -15.86
N PHE A 89 -19.17 -6.17 -14.70
CA PHE A 89 -20.01 -5.45 -13.75
C PHE A 89 -19.17 -4.51 -12.89
N GLU A 90 -19.60 -3.26 -12.76
CA GLU A 90 -18.86 -2.21 -12.02
C GLU A 90 -18.88 -2.43 -10.51
N GLY A 91 -19.99 -2.92 -9.94
CA GLY A 91 -20.14 -3.04 -8.49
C GLY A 91 -19.77 -1.74 -7.76
N TYR A 92 -18.92 -1.84 -6.75
CA TYR A 92 -18.45 -0.71 -5.95
C TYR A 92 -17.77 0.41 -6.76
N LEU A 93 -17.21 0.12 -7.94
CA LEU A 93 -16.50 1.10 -8.78
C LEU A 93 -17.40 2.24 -9.24
N ARG A 94 -18.71 2.02 -9.29
CA ARG A 94 -19.68 3.07 -9.60
C ARG A 94 -19.76 4.15 -8.52
N ILE A 95 -19.43 3.80 -7.27
CA ILE A 95 -19.46 4.70 -6.11
C ILE A 95 -18.07 5.24 -5.81
N TYR A 96 -17.06 4.38 -5.91
CA TYR A 96 -15.67 4.71 -5.64
C TYR A 96 -14.82 4.27 -6.85
N PRO A 97 -14.74 5.11 -7.90
CA PRO A 97 -14.01 4.78 -9.12
C PRO A 97 -12.53 4.58 -8.85
N GLU A 98 -11.99 3.50 -9.41
CA GLU A 98 -10.56 3.18 -9.41
C GLU A 98 -10.14 2.94 -10.85
N GLU A 99 -8.92 3.33 -11.22
CA GLU A 99 -8.40 3.05 -12.55
C GLU A 99 -8.14 1.55 -12.70
N LEU A 100 -8.85 0.92 -13.63
CA LEU A 100 -8.63 -0.47 -14.01
C LEU A 100 -7.85 -0.54 -15.32
N GLU A 101 -6.74 -1.27 -15.31
CA GLU A 101 -6.04 -1.66 -16.54
C GLU A 101 -6.87 -2.73 -17.29
N LEU A 102 -7.82 -2.26 -18.10
CA LEU A 102 -8.64 -3.10 -18.97
C LEU A 102 -8.00 -3.23 -20.35
N SER A 103 -7.92 -4.46 -20.85
CA SER A 103 -7.42 -4.75 -22.19
C SER A 103 -8.23 -5.89 -22.78
N THR A 104 -8.91 -5.67 -23.90
CA THR A 104 -9.72 -6.74 -24.49
C THR A 104 -8.84 -7.66 -25.33
N LEU A 105 -9.06 -8.97 -25.20
CA LEU A 105 -8.57 -9.94 -26.17
C LEU A 105 -9.72 -10.38 -27.09
N PRO A 106 -9.45 -10.62 -28.39
CA PRO A 106 -10.42 -11.25 -29.26
C PRO A 106 -10.74 -12.66 -28.75
N TYR A 107 -11.88 -13.20 -29.20
CA TYR A 107 -12.17 -14.62 -29.00
C TYR A 107 -11.14 -15.45 -29.78
N LEU A 108 -10.53 -16.42 -29.11
CA LEU A 108 -9.51 -17.31 -29.68
C LEU A 108 -9.90 -18.75 -29.40
N SER A 109 -9.73 -19.62 -30.39
CA SER A 109 -9.95 -21.06 -30.25
C SER A 109 -8.63 -21.80 -30.10
N ARG A 110 -8.65 -22.92 -29.37
CA ARG A 110 -7.45 -23.77 -29.24
C ARG A 110 -7.07 -24.33 -30.62
N GLY A 111 -5.81 -24.18 -30.99
CA GLY A 111 -5.29 -24.63 -32.28
C GLY A 111 -5.48 -23.64 -33.43
N GLU A 112 -6.05 -22.47 -33.16
CA GLU A 112 -6.18 -21.39 -34.14
C GLU A 112 -4.80 -20.87 -34.59
N PHE A 113 -4.60 -20.76 -35.90
CA PHE A 113 -3.39 -20.22 -36.49
C PHE A 113 -3.50 -18.71 -36.67
N LEU A 114 -2.58 -17.97 -36.05
CA LEU A 114 -2.52 -16.51 -36.13
C LEU A 114 -1.30 -16.07 -36.95
N LYS A 115 -1.49 -15.09 -37.84
CA LYS A 115 -0.39 -14.45 -38.56
C LYS A 115 0.07 -13.20 -37.80
N PRO A 116 1.35 -13.11 -37.38
CA PRO A 116 1.86 -11.91 -36.72
C PRO A 116 1.85 -10.73 -37.71
N LYS A 117 1.22 -9.61 -37.33
CA LYS A 117 1.22 -8.38 -38.15
C LYS A 117 2.54 -7.63 -38.08
N LYS A 118 3.18 -7.62 -36.90
CA LYS A 118 4.45 -6.95 -36.62
C LYS A 118 5.17 -7.72 -35.52
N ILE A 119 6.48 -7.88 -35.67
CA ILE A 119 7.37 -8.41 -34.62
C ILE A 119 8.41 -7.33 -34.32
N THR A 120 8.51 -6.95 -33.06
CA THR A 120 9.47 -5.94 -32.59
C THR A 120 10.31 -6.52 -31.47
N LEU A 121 11.62 -6.24 -31.51
CA LEU A 121 12.53 -6.53 -30.41
C LEU A 121 12.63 -5.29 -29.52
N GLU A 122 12.08 -5.36 -28.32
CA GLU A 122 12.19 -4.29 -27.33
C GLU A 122 13.35 -4.58 -26.38
N LYS A 123 14.28 -3.64 -26.28
CA LYS A 123 15.26 -3.63 -25.19
C LYS A 123 14.66 -2.89 -24.01
N ARG A 124 14.46 -3.59 -22.88
CA ARG A 124 14.02 -2.97 -21.62
C ARG A 124 15.19 -2.82 -20.67
N GLN A 125 15.20 -1.71 -19.93
CA GLN A 125 16.09 -1.49 -18.81
C GLN A 125 15.27 -1.46 -17.52
N THR A 126 15.88 -1.94 -16.43
CA THR A 126 15.32 -1.78 -15.10
C THR A 126 15.32 -0.30 -14.73
N GLN A 127 14.23 0.16 -14.16
CA GLN A 127 14.18 1.48 -13.55
C GLN A 127 14.52 1.35 -12.05
N PRO A 128 15.15 2.38 -11.45
CA PRO A 128 15.33 2.39 -10.02
C PRO A 128 13.96 2.44 -9.30
N PRO A 129 13.88 1.98 -8.05
CA PRO A 129 12.69 2.13 -7.24
C PRO A 129 12.25 3.61 -7.18
N GLN A 130 10.93 3.84 -7.22
CA GLN A 130 10.39 5.18 -7.04
C GLN A 130 10.65 5.67 -5.62
N ARG A 131 10.87 6.99 -5.47
CA ARG A 131 10.89 7.62 -4.15
C ARG A 131 9.50 7.52 -3.50
N TYR A 132 9.47 7.63 -2.18
CA TYR A 132 8.22 7.63 -1.44
C TYR A 132 7.45 8.95 -1.66
N THR A 133 6.14 8.87 -1.80
CA THR A 133 5.23 9.97 -1.45
C THR A 133 4.93 9.90 0.05
N GLU A 134 4.27 10.90 0.64
CA GLU A 134 3.86 10.83 2.05
C GLU A 134 3.01 9.59 2.32
N GLY A 135 2.00 9.33 1.48
CA GLY A 135 1.14 8.15 1.63
C GLY A 135 1.90 6.83 1.48
N ALA A 136 2.89 6.77 0.58
CA ALA A 136 3.72 5.57 0.43
C ALA A 136 4.66 5.36 1.62
N LEU A 137 5.18 6.43 2.23
CA LEU A 137 5.98 6.36 3.45
C LEU A 137 5.12 5.92 4.65
N VAL A 138 3.93 6.49 4.82
CA VAL A 138 2.98 6.08 5.88
C VAL A 138 2.64 4.60 5.75
N LYS A 139 2.34 4.13 4.53
CA LYS A 139 2.12 2.71 4.27
C LYS A 139 3.34 1.86 4.64
N LYS A 140 4.54 2.34 4.34
CA LYS A 140 5.77 1.62 4.66
C LYS A 140 6.02 1.54 6.18
N LEU A 141 5.74 2.62 6.91
CA LEU A 141 5.80 2.66 8.37
C LEU A 141 4.82 1.66 9.01
N GLU A 142 3.57 1.63 8.51
CA GLU A 142 2.55 0.66 8.92
C GLU A 142 3.00 -0.79 8.67
N GLU A 143 3.53 -1.09 7.47
CA GLU A 143 4.06 -2.43 7.13
C GLU A 143 5.23 -2.87 8.03
N LEU A 144 6.03 -1.92 8.52
CA LEU A 144 7.15 -2.16 9.42
C LEU A 144 6.74 -2.16 10.91
N GLY A 145 5.49 -1.83 11.23
CA GLY A 145 5.02 -1.70 12.62
C GLY A 145 5.57 -0.47 13.36
N ILE A 146 6.21 0.47 12.65
CA ILE A 146 6.83 1.66 13.22
C ILE A 146 5.80 2.79 13.24
N GLY A 147 5.47 3.31 14.42
CA GLY A 147 4.44 4.32 14.61
C GLY A 147 3.00 3.77 14.58
N ARG A 148 2.04 4.65 14.80
CA ARG A 148 0.61 4.35 14.93
C ARG A 148 -0.20 5.36 14.11
N PRO A 149 -1.51 5.12 13.86
CA PRO A 149 -2.37 6.08 13.15
C PRO A 149 -2.32 7.52 13.69
N SER A 150 -2.06 7.67 14.99
CA SER A 150 -1.88 8.96 15.67
C SER A 150 -0.54 9.65 15.39
N THR A 151 0.49 8.93 14.94
CA THR A 151 1.87 9.44 14.81
C THR A 151 2.37 9.56 13.38
N TYR A 152 1.77 8.88 12.40
CA TYR A 152 2.25 8.92 11.01
C TYR A 152 2.38 10.34 10.44
N ALA A 153 1.33 11.16 10.61
CA ALA A 153 1.34 12.54 10.12
C ALA A 153 2.38 13.42 10.85
N SER A 154 2.55 13.22 12.16
CA SER A 154 3.50 14.02 12.94
C SER A 154 4.95 13.65 12.65
N VAL A 155 5.25 12.38 12.37
CA VAL A 155 6.58 11.93 11.92
C VAL A 155 6.95 12.59 10.60
N VAL A 156 6.09 12.47 9.58
CA VAL A 156 6.35 13.07 8.25
C VAL A 156 6.48 14.59 8.35
N LYS A 157 5.61 15.23 9.13
CA LYS A 157 5.69 16.68 9.39
C LYS A 157 7.02 17.06 10.04
N THR A 158 7.45 16.34 11.07
CA THR A 158 8.69 16.61 11.81
C THR A 158 9.93 16.44 10.93
N LEU A 159 9.98 15.42 10.09
CA LEU A 159 11.07 15.20 9.15
C LEU A 159 11.22 16.38 8.17
N LYS A 160 10.10 16.95 7.71
CA LYS A 160 10.09 18.14 6.85
C LYS A 160 10.49 19.41 7.59
N GLU A 161 9.89 19.66 8.76
CA GLU A 161 10.14 20.87 9.56
C GLU A 161 11.59 20.96 10.05
N ARG A 162 12.23 19.82 10.33
CA ARG A 162 13.65 19.76 10.72
C ARG A 162 14.61 19.73 9.53
N GLY A 163 14.09 19.76 8.29
CA GLY A 163 14.91 19.83 7.08
C GLY A 163 15.61 18.53 6.70
N TYR A 164 15.21 17.38 7.24
CA TYR A 164 15.75 16.07 6.83
C TYR A 164 15.17 15.60 5.49
N VAL A 165 13.94 15.99 5.20
CA VAL A 165 13.25 15.61 3.97
C VAL A 165 12.61 16.84 3.36
N MET A 166 12.72 16.96 2.04
CA MET A 166 12.01 17.97 1.26
C MET A 166 11.05 17.32 0.26
N GLU A 167 10.00 18.04 -0.11
CA GLU A 167 9.07 17.60 -1.14
C GLU A 167 9.52 18.12 -2.51
N GLU A 168 9.72 17.20 -3.45
CA GLU A 168 10.07 17.51 -4.85
C GLU A 168 9.07 16.80 -5.76
N LYS A 169 8.19 17.57 -6.42
CA LYS A 169 7.16 17.05 -7.34
C LYS A 169 6.25 15.97 -6.72
N GLY A 170 5.86 16.13 -5.44
CA GLY A 170 5.03 15.17 -4.71
C GLY A 170 5.78 13.98 -4.11
N TYR A 171 7.10 13.92 -4.28
CA TYR A 171 7.95 12.88 -3.70
C TYR A 171 8.81 13.43 -2.57
N LEU A 172 9.03 12.60 -1.56
CA LEU A 172 9.93 12.86 -0.44
C LEU A 172 11.36 12.56 -0.87
N LYS A 173 12.23 13.56 -0.71
CA LYS A 173 13.65 13.48 -1.02
C LYS A 173 14.47 13.80 0.24
N PRO A 174 15.38 12.91 0.66
CA PRO A 174 16.32 13.22 1.75
C PRO A 174 17.23 14.39 1.38
N THR A 175 17.59 15.20 2.37
CA THR A 175 18.59 16.26 2.25
C THR A 175 19.98 15.74 2.63
N ASP A 176 21.04 16.50 2.34
CA ASP A 176 22.41 16.11 2.69
C ASP A 176 22.59 15.91 4.21
N ILE A 177 21.97 16.78 5.01
CA ILE A 177 21.96 16.66 6.48
C ILE A 177 21.31 15.35 6.95
N ALA A 178 20.29 14.86 6.22
CA ALA A 178 19.67 13.59 6.56
C ALA A 178 20.61 12.41 6.35
N PHE A 179 21.44 12.45 5.31
CA PHE A 179 22.47 11.43 5.09
C PHE A 179 23.52 11.49 6.19
N GLU A 180 24.05 12.67 6.52
CA GLU A 180 25.05 12.82 7.59
C GLU A 180 24.54 12.31 8.95
N VAL A 181 23.29 12.65 9.31
CA VAL A 181 22.68 12.16 10.56
C VAL A 181 22.42 10.66 10.51
N LEU A 182 21.97 10.13 9.36
CA LEU A 182 21.73 8.70 9.22
C LEU A 182 23.03 7.90 9.33
N ASP A 183 24.08 8.33 8.66
CA ASP A 183 25.41 7.71 8.69
C ASP A 183 25.95 7.72 10.13
N PHE A 184 25.87 8.86 10.82
CA PHE A 184 26.25 8.96 12.24
C PHE A 184 25.47 7.99 13.13
N LEU A 185 24.14 7.90 12.96
CA LEU A 185 23.30 6.99 13.75
C LEU A 185 23.57 5.52 13.43
N GLN A 186 23.82 5.18 12.17
CA GLN A 186 24.14 3.80 11.79
C GLN A 186 25.51 3.36 12.30
N GLU A 187 26.49 4.25 12.30
CA GLU A 187 27.85 3.96 12.79
C GLU A 187 27.93 3.88 14.31
N ASN A 188 27.28 4.82 15.02
CA ASN A 188 27.45 4.97 16.46
C ASN A 188 26.29 4.36 17.28
N PHE A 189 25.11 4.21 16.67
CA PHE A 189 23.89 3.75 17.34
C PHE A 189 23.08 2.75 16.48
N PRO A 190 23.71 1.71 15.90
CA PRO A 190 23.05 0.83 14.91
C PRO A 190 21.77 0.18 15.42
N ARG A 191 21.69 -0.10 16.73
CA ARG A 191 20.49 -0.67 17.36
C ARG A 191 19.32 0.31 17.37
N VAL A 192 19.56 1.59 17.63
CA VAL A 192 18.52 2.63 17.63
C VAL A 192 18.05 2.92 16.20
N ALA A 193 18.94 2.79 15.22
CA ALA A 193 18.63 2.94 13.80
C ALA A 193 17.93 1.70 13.18
N ASP A 194 17.81 0.59 13.92
CA ASP A 194 17.19 -0.64 13.42
C ASP A 194 15.65 -0.57 13.46
N TYR A 195 15.04 -1.01 12.36
CA TYR A 195 13.59 -1.05 12.22
C TYR A 195 12.94 -2.04 13.18
N SER A 196 13.58 -3.20 13.38
CA SER A 196 13.02 -4.24 14.25
C SER A 196 13.03 -3.77 15.69
N PHE A 197 14.13 -3.17 16.16
CA PHE A 197 14.21 -2.58 17.50
C PHE A 197 13.10 -1.55 17.74
N THR A 198 12.87 -0.66 16.78
CA THR A 198 11.79 0.33 16.86
C THR A 198 10.41 -0.34 16.93
N ASN A 199 10.14 -1.34 16.09
CA ASN A 199 8.88 -2.09 16.15
C ASN A 199 8.69 -2.81 17.51
N HIS A 200 9.73 -3.43 18.06
CA HIS A 200 9.62 -4.10 19.38
C HIS A 200 9.32 -3.11 20.51
N MET A 201 9.83 -1.88 20.43
CA MET A 201 9.49 -0.83 21.38
C MET A 201 8.01 -0.43 21.27
N GLU A 202 7.51 -0.27 20.03
CA GLU A 202 6.10 0.04 19.75
C GLU A 202 5.17 -1.08 20.26
N GLU A 203 5.47 -2.35 19.97
CA GLU A 203 4.74 -3.51 20.53
C GLU A 203 4.82 -3.55 22.07
N GLY A 204 5.95 -3.13 22.65
CA GLY A 204 6.11 -3.01 24.09
C GLY A 204 5.16 -1.98 24.69
N LEU A 205 4.98 -0.83 24.03
CA LEU A 205 4.04 0.21 24.44
C LEU A 205 2.59 -0.26 24.34
N ASP A 206 2.23 -0.97 23.27
CA ASP A 206 0.89 -1.56 23.14
C ASP A 206 0.60 -2.53 24.30
N ARG A 207 1.56 -3.39 24.65
CA ARG A 207 1.41 -4.31 25.79
C ARG A 207 1.24 -3.60 27.13
N VAL A 208 1.82 -2.40 27.29
CA VAL A 208 1.61 -1.56 28.48
C VAL A 208 0.17 -1.03 28.49
N GLU A 209 -0.32 -0.54 27.34
CA GLU A 209 -1.69 -0.06 27.17
C GLU A 209 -2.72 -1.15 27.50
N GLU A 210 -2.47 -2.38 27.07
CA GLU A 210 -3.30 -3.56 27.33
C GLU A 210 -3.15 -4.13 28.76
N GLY A 211 -2.27 -3.57 29.59
CA GLY A 211 -1.99 -4.04 30.95
C GLY A 211 -1.23 -5.37 31.02
N GLN A 212 -0.59 -5.79 29.92
CA GLN A 212 0.18 -7.04 29.80
C GLN A 212 1.67 -6.87 30.12
N LYS A 213 2.15 -5.64 30.32
CA LYS A 213 3.54 -5.33 30.68
C LYS A 213 3.60 -4.12 31.61
N ASP A 214 4.46 -4.16 32.62
CA ASP A 214 4.74 -3.00 33.47
C ASP A 214 5.60 -1.99 32.70
N TRP A 215 5.18 -0.72 32.69
CA TRP A 215 5.87 0.33 31.94
C TRP A 215 7.29 0.59 32.46
N ARG A 216 7.56 0.38 33.77
CA ARG A 216 8.89 0.58 34.36
C ARG A 216 9.84 -0.51 33.91
N GLU A 217 9.35 -1.74 33.75
CA GLU A 217 10.13 -2.84 33.18
C GLU A 217 10.49 -2.55 31.73
N LEU A 218 9.51 -2.12 30.92
CA LEU A 218 9.76 -1.71 29.52
C LEU A 218 10.83 -0.62 29.43
N VAL A 219 10.71 0.44 30.24
CA VAL A 219 11.70 1.53 30.27
C VAL A 219 13.08 1.02 30.69
N ARG A 220 13.18 0.19 31.73
CA ARG A 220 14.48 -0.39 32.15
C ARG A 220 15.12 -1.24 31.06
N GLU A 221 14.33 -2.09 30.40
CA GLU A 221 14.80 -2.91 29.29
C GLU A 221 15.26 -2.05 28.11
N PHE A 222 14.52 -1.01 27.75
CA PHE A 222 14.91 -0.09 26.69
C PHE A 222 16.24 0.60 27.02
N PHE A 223 16.34 1.19 28.21
CA PHE A 223 17.55 1.91 28.64
C PHE A 223 18.77 0.99 28.70
N SER A 224 18.63 -0.25 29.18
CA SER A 224 19.75 -1.20 29.22
C SER A 224 20.19 -1.59 27.81
N GLN A 225 19.25 -1.76 26.88
CA GLN A 225 19.53 -2.10 25.49
C GLN A 225 20.23 -0.99 24.71
N VAL A 226 19.90 0.27 25.00
CA VAL A 226 20.55 1.46 24.41
C VAL A 226 21.94 1.67 25.03
N HIS A 227 22.08 1.53 26.36
CA HIS A 227 23.37 1.70 27.03
C HIS A 227 24.35 0.54 26.80
N SER A 228 23.87 -0.67 26.55
CA SER A 228 24.75 -1.81 26.22
C SER A 228 25.33 -1.75 24.81
N GLY A 229 24.80 -0.85 23.96
CA GLY A 229 25.26 -0.61 22.58
C GLY A 229 26.03 0.71 22.41
N LEU A 230 26.26 1.42 23.52
CA LEU A 230 27.16 2.57 23.68
C LEU A 230 28.50 2.08 24.25
#